data_AF-D5W9N7-F1
#
_entry.id   AF-D5W9N7-F1
#
_cell.length_a   1.000
_cell.length_b   1.000
_cell.length_c   1.000
_cell.angle_alpha   90.00
_cell.angle_beta   90.00
_cell.angle_gamma   90.00
#
_symmetry.space_group_name_H-M   'P 1'
#
loop_
_entity.id
_entity.type
_entity.pdbx_description
1 polymer ?
#
loop_
_entity_poly.entity_id
_entity_poly.type
_entity_poly.pdbx_seq_one_letter_code
_entity_poly.pdbx_strand_id
1 'polypeptide(L)' 'MRKTRFVRVFAGMVLLALVVSVAAFNVINLNETYGSGEPYYSRTTNMDKWTDPLPMLGVVDGVAAAVVAAGVFLWRRMRV' A
#
# COMPACT_ATOMS: atom_id res chain seq x y z
N MET A 1 16.72 22.71 17.72
CA MET A 1 17.34 21.48 17.18
C MET A 1 16.61 20.17 17.52
N ARG A 2 15.90 20.02 18.66
CA ARG A 2 15.20 18.76 19.04
C ARG A 2 13.90 18.49 18.25
N LYS A 3 13.12 19.52 17.93
CA LYS A 3 11.83 19.41 17.21
C LYS A 3 11.97 18.82 15.79
N THR A 4 13.02 19.19 15.05
CA THR A 4 13.25 18.72 13.68
C THR A 4 13.62 17.24 13.59
N ARG A 5 14.29 16.69 14.62
CA ARG A 5 14.54 15.23 14.70
C ARG A 5 13.26 14.45 14.95
N PHE A 6 12.39 14.92 15.85
CA PHE A 6 11.09 14.30 16.10
C PHE A 6 10.19 14.29 14.87
N VAL A 7 10.10 15.42 14.15
CA VAL A 7 9.32 15.52 12.91
C VAL A 7 9.83 14.53 11.85
N ARG A 8 11.15 14.36 11.73
CA ARG A 8 11.75 13.42 10.77
C ARG A 8 11.45 11.97 11.11
N VAL A 9 11.61 11.58 12.38
CA VAL A 9 11.31 10.22 12.84
C VAL A 9 9.83 9.92 12.65
N PHE A 10 8.96 10.85 13.05
CA PHE A 10 7.52 10.72 12.88
C PHE A 10 7.12 10.59 11.39
N ALA A 11 7.66 11.43 10.51
CA ALA A 11 7.42 11.33 9.07
C ALA A 11 7.87 9.97 8.50
N GLY A 12 9.03 9.47 8.94
CA GLY A 12 9.50 8.13 8.57
C GLY A 12 8.56 7.02 9.03
N MET A 13 8.04 7.11 10.25
CA MET A 13 7.05 6.16 10.77
C MET A 13 5.74 6.19 9.97
N VAL A 14 5.26 7.37 9.58
CA VAL A 14 4.06 7.51 8.74
C VAL A 14 4.26 6.88 7.37
N LEU A 15 5.41 7.12 6.72
CA LEU A 15 5.72 6.50 5.43
C LEU A 15 5.84 4.97 5.55
N LEU A 16 6.45 4.47 6.62
CA LEU A 16 6.55 3.03 6.86
C LEU A 16 5.15 2.41 7.10
N ALA A 17 4.32 3.06 7.90
CA ALA A 17 2.96 2.61 8.16
C ALA A 17 2.12 2.57 6.87
N LEU A 18 2.29 3.54 5.97
CA LEU A 18 1.66 3.54 4.66
C LEU A 18 2.07 2.32 3.83
N VAL A 19 3.36 2.02 3.74
CA VAL A 19 3.87 0.86 3.00
C VAL A 19 3.33 -0.45 3.56
N VAL A 20 3.34 -0.62 4.89
CA VAL A 20 2.80 -1.82 5.55
C VAL A 20 1.30 -1.96 5.29
N SER A 21 0.55 -0.85 5.34
CA SER A 21 -0.89 -0.85 5.10
C SER A 21 -1.23 -1.25 3.67
N VAL A 22 -0.49 -0.74 2.68
CA VAL A 22 -0.69 -1.08 1.27
C VAL A 22 -0.30 -2.54 0.99
N ALA A 23 0.77 -3.04 1.62
CA ALA A 23 1.13 -4.45 1.53
C ALA A 23 0.03 -5.36 2.12
N ALA A 24 -0.49 -5.02 3.31
CA ALA A 24 -1.59 -5.77 3.93
C ALA A 24 -2.87 -5.71 3.06
N PHE A 25 -3.19 -4.54 2.50
CA PHE A 25 -4.32 -4.37 1.58
C PHE A 25 -4.19 -5.27 0.35
N ASN A 26 -3.01 -5.34 -0.27
CA ASN A 26 -2.73 -6.26 -1.38
C ASN A 26 -2.92 -7.72 -0.96
N VAL A 27 -2.34 -8.14 0.17
CA VAL A 27 -2.47 -9.52 0.66
C VAL A 27 -3.93 -9.90 0.87
N ILE A 28 -4.72 -9.02 1.49
CA ILE A 28 -6.15 -9.28 1.73
C ILE A 28 -6.90 -9.41 0.40
N ASN A 29 -6.78 -8.43 -0.51
CA ASN A 29 -7.51 -8.45 -1.77
C ASN A 29 -7.11 -9.64 -2.66
N LEU A 30 -5.82 -9.98 -2.72
CA LEU A 30 -5.35 -11.13 -3.49
C LEU A 30 -5.83 -12.45 -2.88
N ASN A 31 -5.80 -12.59 -1.55
CA ASN A 31 -6.31 -13.78 -0.87
C ASN A 31 -7.83 -13.92 -1.01
N GLU A 32 -8.58 -12.82 -0.93
CA GLU A 32 -10.03 -12.84 -1.14
C GLU A 32 -10.40 -13.16 -2.60
N THR A 33 -9.59 -12.73 -3.57
CA THR A 33 -9.95 -12.88 -4.99
C THR A 33 -9.43 -14.18 -5.61
N TYR A 34 -8.31 -14.70 -5.12
CA TYR A 34 -7.64 -15.89 -5.65
C TYR A 34 -7.56 -17.05 -4.64
N GLY A 35 -7.92 -16.84 -3.38
CA GLY A 35 -7.93 -17.88 -2.35
C GLY A 35 -9.16 -18.79 -2.42
N SER A 36 -9.11 -19.87 -1.65
CA SER A 36 -10.16 -20.90 -1.61
C SER A 36 -11.23 -20.68 -0.53
N GLY A 37 -11.15 -19.59 0.24
CA GLY A 37 -12.04 -19.30 1.37
C GLY A 37 -13.30 -18.52 1.00
N GLU A 38 -14.34 -18.63 1.84
CA GLU A 38 -15.54 -17.78 1.79
C GLU A 38 -15.21 -16.31 2.13
N PRO A 39 -15.97 -15.30 1.63
CA PRO A 39 -17.23 -15.36 0.87
C PRO A 39 -17.07 -15.35 -0.66
N TYR A 40 -15.89 -15.02 -1.17
CA TYR A 40 -15.57 -15.05 -2.59
C TYR A 40 -14.58 -16.19 -2.83
N TYR A 41 -15.12 -17.37 -3.16
CA TYR A 41 -14.30 -18.48 -3.62
C TYR A 41 -13.47 -18.06 -4.85
N SER A 42 -12.31 -18.69 -5.04
CA SER A 42 -11.34 -18.40 -6.11
C SER A 42 -11.98 -18.17 -7.48
N ARG A 43 -11.24 -17.51 -8.38
CA ARG A 43 -11.63 -17.22 -9.77
C ARG A 43 -12.39 -18.34 -10.49
N THR A 44 -12.12 -19.61 -10.20
CA THR A 44 -12.75 -20.75 -10.88
C THR A 44 -14.15 -21.12 -10.34
N THR A 45 -14.52 -20.66 -9.14
CA THR A 45 -15.77 -21.05 -8.48
C THR A 45 -16.92 -20.06 -8.71
N ASN A 46 -16.64 -18.78 -8.95
CA ASN A 46 -17.65 -17.72 -9.04
C ASN A 46 -17.37 -16.76 -10.23
N MET A 47 -17.15 -17.34 -11.42
CA MET A 47 -16.65 -16.61 -12.61
C MET A 47 -17.59 -15.50 -13.10
N ASP A 48 -18.89 -15.60 -12.85
CA ASP A 48 -19.90 -14.62 -13.23
C ASP A 48 -19.85 -13.34 -12.37
N LYS A 49 -19.31 -13.42 -11.15
CA LYS A 49 -19.16 -12.29 -10.22
C LYS A 49 -17.71 -11.84 -10.06
N TRP A 50 -16.77 -12.65 -10.56
CA TRP A 50 -15.36 -12.40 -10.39
C TRP A 50 -14.91 -11.15 -11.16
N THR A 51 -14.18 -10.28 -10.49
CA THR A 51 -13.56 -9.08 -11.08
C THR A 51 -12.06 -9.14 -10.81
N ASP A 52 -11.25 -8.78 -11.81
CA ASP A 52 -9.80 -8.72 -11.66
C ASP A 52 -9.41 -7.59 -10.70
N PRO A 53 -8.73 -7.87 -9.56
CA PRO A 53 -8.36 -6.84 -8.60
C PRO A 53 -7.13 -6.05 -9.07
N LEU A 54 -6.32 -6.59 -9.98
CA LEU A 54 -5.02 -6.04 -10.36
C LEU A 54 -5.08 -4.60 -10.92
N PRO A 55 -6.06 -4.21 -11.75
CA PRO A 55 -6.15 -2.83 -12.23
C PRO A 55 -6.32 -1.82 -11.09
N MET A 56 -7.17 -2.12 -10.10
CA MET A 56 -7.39 -1.22 -8.97
C MET A 56 -6.20 -1.24 -8.01
N LEU A 57 -5.64 -2.43 -7.72
CA LEU A 57 -4.44 -2.57 -6.89
C LEU A 57 -3.26 -1.79 -7.49
N GLY A 58 -3.06 -1.86 -8.81
CA GLY A 58 -2.01 -1.11 -9.51
C GLY A 58 -2.15 0.41 -9.37
N VAL A 59 -3.38 0.95 -9.39
CA VAL A 59 -3.62 2.38 -9.14
C VAL A 59 -3.27 2.75 -7.69
N VAL A 60 -3.72 1.96 -6.72
CA VAL A 60 -3.42 2.19 -5.29
C VAL A 60 -1.91 2.15 -5.03
N ASP A 61 -1.24 1.13 -5.56
CA ASP A 61 0.21 0.95 -5.43
C ASP A 61 1.00 2.08 -6.09
N GLY A 62 0.57 2.53 -7.28
CA GLY A 62 1.17 3.66 -7.98
C GLY A 62 1.08 4.96 -7.18
N VAL A 63 -0.08 5.25 -6.60
CA VAL A 63 -0.29 6.42 -5.74
C VAL A 63 0.57 6.31 -4.47
N ALA A 64 0.56 5.15 -3.81
CA ALA A 64 1.36 4.93 -2.61
C ALA A 64 2.86 5.10 -2.88
N ALA A 65 3.35 4.54 -3.99
CA ALA A 65 4.74 4.69 -4.42
C ALA A 65 5.09 6.16 -4.69
N ALA A 66 4.22 6.92 -5.35
CA ALA A 66 4.43 8.34 -5.59
C ALA A 66 4.52 9.15 -4.28
N VAL A 67 3.65 8.87 -3.30
CA VAL A 67 3.68 9.52 -1.98
C VAL A 67 4.97 9.18 -1.23
N VAL A 68 5.38 7.91 -1.22
CA VAL A 68 6.63 7.49 -0.57
C VAL A 68 7.84 8.14 -1.25
N ALA A 69 7.89 8.15 -2.59
CA ALA A 69 8.97 8.77 -3.35
C ALA A 69 9.06 10.28 -3.06
N ALA A 70 7.93 10.99 -3.08
CA ALA A 70 7.88 12.42 -2.74
C ALA A 70 8.34 12.68 -1.30
N GLY A 71 7.87 11.88 -0.33
CA GLY A 71 8.27 11.99 1.07
C GLY A 71 9.78 11.77 1.27
N VAL A 72 10.35 10.75 0.62
CA VAL A 72 11.79 10.47 0.65
C VAL A 72 12.60 11.58 -0.03
N PHE A 73 12.13 12.07 -1.18
CA PHE A 73 12.77 13.17 -1.90
C PHE A 73 12.83 14.45 -1.06
N LEU A 74 11.71 14.85 -0.44
CA LEU A 74 11.65 16.01 0.44
C LEU A 74 12.53 15.81 1.68
N TRP A 75 12.56 14.61 2.26
CA TRP A 75 13.46 14.30 3.38
C TRP A 75 14.93 14.48 2.97
N ARG A 76 15.34 13.95 1.82
CA ARG A 76 16.71 14.12 1.31
C ARG A 76 17.05 15.59 1.08
N ARG A 77 16.14 16.38 0.51
CA ARG A 77 16.33 17.82 0.27
C ARG A 77 16.50 18.63 1.55
N MET A 78 15.85 18.23 2.65
CA MET A 78 16.01 18.88 3.96
C MET A 78 17.30 18.47 4.71
N ARG A 79 18.09 17.51 4.19
CA ARG A 79 19.40 17.13 4.77
C ARG A 79 20.59 17.89 4.18
N VAL A 80 20.42 18.52 3.01
CA VAL A 80 21.36 19.48 2.40
C VAL A 80 21.12 20.84 3.04
#